data_AF-A0A7Y6A6Y3-F1
#
_entry.id   AF-A0A7Y6A6Y3-F1
#
_cell.length_a   1.000
_cell.length_b   1.000
_cell.length_c   1.000
_cell.angle_alpha   90.00
_cell.angle_beta   90.00
_cell.angle_gamma   90.00
#
_symmetry.space_group_name_H-M   'P 1'
#
loop_
_entity.id
_entity.type
_entity.pdbx_description
1 polymer ?
#
loop_
_entity_poly.entity_id
_entity_poly.type
_entity_poly.pdbx_seq_one_letter_code
_entity_poly.pdbx_strand_id
1 'polypeptide(L)'
;MRFRTVGSPGTKVVLAIIMAFNVAAGLALVGWLLLPEHIPGAGITWLHGWRLTVARVSFCAVIVVECARVVQALSVGLFAFRAQDPVPVEPQPGLRVAVLTTIVPAKEPIDIVERTLRAMKQIEYPTGTVDVWILDEGDDPAVKEMAARIGVHHFTRKG
;
A
#
# COMPACT_ATOMS: atom_id res chain seq x y z
N MET A 1 16.46 -15.92 -0.80
CA MET A 1 16.56 -14.44 -0.67
C MET A 1 16.88 -14.11 0.78
N ARG A 2 17.83 -13.20 1.02
CA ARG A 2 18.10 -12.66 2.36
C ARG A 2 17.28 -11.39 2.55
N PHE A 3 16.77 -11.18 3.75
CA PHE A 3 16.01 -9.98 4.10
C PHE A 3 16.75 -9.21 5.19
N ARG A 4 16.80 -7.88 5.07
CA ARG A 4 17.30 -6.97 6.12
C ARG A 4 16.12 -6.32 6.82
N THR A 5 16.18 -6.17 8.13
CA THR A 5 15.10 -5.47 8.84
C THR A 5 15.08 -3.99 8.47
N VAL A 6 13.90 -3.45 8.24
CA VAL A 6 13.72 -2.03 7.93
C VAL A 6 13.85 -1.19 9.21
N GLY A 7 14.59 -0.08 9.12
CA GLY A 7 14.72 0.90 10.20
C GLY A 7 15.77 0.56 11.27
N SER A 8 16.34 1.62 11.85
CA SER A 8 17.27 1.49 12.98
C SER A 8 16.56 0.95 14.23
N PRO A 9 17.29 0.38 15.22
CA PRO A 9 16.70 -0.02 16.49
C PRO A 9 15.91 1.12 17.17
N GLY A 10 16.40 2.36 17.07
CA GLY A 10 15.72 3.55 17.58
C GLY A 10 14.39 3.83 16.89
N THR A 11 14.33 3.68 15.56
CA THR A 11 13.08 3.83 14.79
C THR A 11 12.01 2.84 15.26
N LYS A 12 12.40 1.58 15.52
CA LYS A 12 11.46 0.56 16.02
C LYS A 12 10.95 0.87 17.42
N VAL A 13 11.81 1.40 18.30
CA VAL A 13 11.40 1.83 19.64
C VAL A 13 10.43 3.02 19.57
N VAL A 14 10.72 4.02 18.74
CA VAL A 14 9.81 5.16 18.54
C VAL A 14 8.46 4.72 17.98
N LEU A 15 8.45 3.83 16.97
CA LEU A 15 7.22 3.23 16.45
C LEU A 15 6.45 2.47 17.53
N ALA A 16 7.14 1.71 18.38
CA ALA A 16 6.52 1.00 19.50
C ALA A 16 5.86 1.97 20.48
N ILE A 17 6.56 3.04 20.86
CA ILE A 17 6.06 4.05 21.79
C ILE A 17 4.83 4.76 21.22
N ILE A 18 4.89 5.22 19.97
CA ILE A 18 3.77 5.91 19.31
C ILE A 18 2.56 4.99 19.24
N MET A 19 2.74 3.72 18.85
CA MET A 19 1.63 2.78 18.77
C MET A 19 1.07 2.44 20.15
N ALA A 20 1.93 2.19 21.15
CA ALA A 20 1.49 1.90 22.51
C ALA A 20 0.69 3.08 23.09
N PHE A 21 1.17 4.31 22.89
CA PHE A 21 0.46 5.51 23.32
C PHE A 21 -0.89 5.66 22.61
N ASN A 22 -0.94 5.45 21.30
CA ASN A 22 -2.19 5.55 20.54
C ASN A 22 -3.24 4.52 20.98
N VAL A 23 -2.82 3.26 21.16
CA VAL A 23 -3.71 2.18 21.64
C VAL A 23 -4.16 2.45 23.08
N ALA A 24 -3.24 2.87 23.95
CA ALA A 24 -3.56 3.20 25.34
C ALA A 24 -4.56 4.37 25.43
N ALA A 25 -4.38 5.43 24.63
CA ALA A 25 -5.29 6.55 24.58
C ALA A 25 -6.69 6.13 24.10
N GLY A 26 -6.78 5.30 23.07
CA GLY A 26 -8.07 4.78 22.56
C GLY A 26 -8.79 3.89 23.58
N LEU A 27 -8.06 2.98 24.22
CA LEU A 27 -8.62 2.15 25.31
C LEU A 27 -9.07 2.98 26.50
N ALA A 28 -8.30 4.01 26.88
CA ALA A 28 -8.67 4.95 27.94
C ALA A 28 -9.94 5.73 27.58
N LEU A 29 -10.07 6.19 26.33
CA LEU A 29 -11.28 6.88 25.86
C LEU A 29 -12.51 5.98 25.88
N VAL A 30 -12.39 4.73 25.40
CA VAL A 30 -13.49 3.76 25.44
C VAL A 30 -13.87 3.45 26.89
N GLY A 31 -12.88 3.20 27.76
CA GLY A 31 -13.11 2.96 29.18
C GLY A 31 -13.78 4.15 29.87
N TRP A 32 -13.36 5.37 29.54
CA TRP A 32 -13.96 6.62 30.01
C TRP A 32 -15.42 6.75 29.55
N LEU A 33 -15.69 6.52 28.26
CA LEU A 33 -17.06 6.59 27.71
C LEU A 33 -18.01 5.58 28.34
N LEU A 34 -17.51 4.40 28.72
CA LEU A 34 -18.30 3.33 29.33
C LEU A 34 -18.63 3.57 30.81
N LEU A 35 -18.09 4.63 31.45
CA LEU A 35 -18.47 4.99 32.81
C LEU A 35 -19.97 5.33 32.86
N PRO A 36 -20.70 4.95 33.93
CA PRO A 36 -22.14 5.15 34.04
C PRO A 36 -22.59 6.59 33.81
N GLU A 37 -21.77 7.58 34.19
CA GLU A 37 -22.05 9.01 34.05
C GLU A 37 -22.03 9.50 32.59
N HIS A 38 -21.36 8.77 31.69
CA HIS A 38 -21.20 9.14 30.28
C HIS A 38 -22.14 8.37 29.35
N ILE A 39 -22.86 7.37 29.87
CA ILE A 39 -23.86 6.62 29.11
C ILE A 39 -25.11 7.49 28.91
N PRO A 40 -25.55 7.73 27.66
CA PRO A 40 -26.74 8.54 27.40
C PRO A 40 -28.00 7.98 28.10
N GLY A 41 -28.56 8.80 29.00
CA GLY A 41 -29.75 8.47 29.79
C GLY A 41 -29.48 7.96 31.20
N ALA A 42 -28.23 7.95 31.68
CA ALA A 42 -27.95 7.74 33.09
C ALA A 42 -28.43 8.95 33.91
N GLY A 43 -29.37 8.73 34.84
CA GLY A 43 -29.85 9.75 35.78
C GLY A 43 -30.79 10.83 35.23
N ILE A 44 -31.14 10.82 33.93
CA ILE A 44 -31.98 11.86 33.31
C ILE A 44 -33.22 11.23 32.66
N THR A 45 -34.39 11.43 33.28
CA THR A 45 -35.70 10.91 32.82
C THR A 45 -36.44 11.83 31.84
N TRP A 46 -35.92 13.05 31.58
CA TRP A 46 -36.59 14.08 30.77
C TRP A 46 -36.26 14.05 29.26
N LEU A 47 -35.30 13.21 28.84
CA LEU A 47 -34.99 12.97 27.43
C LEU A 47 -36.07 12.06 26.80
N HIS A 48 -36.98 12.67 26.04
CA HIS A 48 -38.07 11.97 25.36
C HIS A 48 -37.55 11.00 24.27
N GLY A 49 -38.21 9.84 24.17
CA GLY A 49 -37.69 8.58 23.62
C GLY A 49 -36.84 8.62 22.34
N TRP A 50 -37.22 9.37 21.31
CA TRP A 50 -36.46 9.38 20.04
C TRP A 50 -35.07 10.02 20.18
N ARG A 51 -34.94 11.10 20.98
CA ARG A 51 -33.65 11.78 21.21
C ARG A 51 -32.68 10.88 21.97
N LEU A 52 -33.21 10.12 22.93
CA LEU A 52 -32.44 9.16 23.71
C LEU A 52 -31.98 7.98 22.84
N THR A 53 -32.85 7.47 21.97
CA THR A 53 -32.48 6.41 21.01
C THR A 53 -31.38 6.87 20.08
N VAL A 54 -31.49 8.07 19.50
CA VAL A 54 -30.43 8.65 18.64
C VAL A 54 -29.12 8.78 19.42
N ALA A 55 -29.15 9.33 20.64
CA ALA A 55 -27.95 9.47 21.46
C ALA A 55 -27.27 8.12 21.76
N ARG A 56 -28.04 7.07 22.05
CA ARG A 56 -27.51 5.71 22.29
C ARG A 56 -26.94 5.09 21.02
N VAL A 57 -27.61 5.25 19.88
CA VAL A 57 -27.10 4.77 18.58
C VAL A 57 -25.79 5.48 18.23
N SER A 58 -25.74 6.81 18.37
CA SER A 58 -24.51 7.57 18.15
C SER A 58 -23.39 7.17 19.10
N PHE A 59 -23.70 6.93 20.39
CA PHE A 59 -22.73 6.44 21.37
C PHE A 59 -22.17 5.06 20.99
N CYS A 60 -23.03 4.11 20.60
CA CYS A 60 -22.59 2.81 20.09
C CYS A 60 -21.73 2.95 18.83
N ALA A 61 -22.10 3.86 17.91
CA ALA A 61 -21.31 4.12 16.71
C ALA A 61 -19.92 4.66 17.05
N VAL A 62 -19.80 5.58 18.02
CA VAL A 62 -18.51 6.09 18.49
C VAL A 62 -17.64 4.96 19.06
N ILE A 63 -18.20 4.08 19.89
CA ILE A 63 -17.46 2.93 20.43
C ILE A 63 -16.99 2.01 19.30
N VAL A 64 -17.85 1.70 18.34
CA VAL A 64 -17.50 0.85 17.19
C VAL A 64 -16.37 1.46 16.36
N VAL A 65 -16.46 2.77 16.07
CA VAL A 65 -15.42 3.49 15.34
C VAL A 65 -14.11 3.49 16.11
N GLU A 66 -14.14 3.71 17.42
CA GLU A 66 -12.92 3.73 18.23
C GLU A 66 -12.26 2.35 18.32
N CYS A 67 -13.05 1.29 18.48
CA CYS A 67 -12.56 -0.09 18.40
C CYS A 67 -11.95 -0.39 17.03
N ALA A 68 -12.60 0.01 15.94
CA ALA A 68 -12.08 -0.17 14.59
C ALA A 68 -10.75 0.57 14.39
N ARG A 69 -10.61 1.79 14.93
CA ARG A 69 -9.36 2.56 14.91
C ARG A 69 -8.23 1.86 15.67
N VAL A 70 -8.50 1.31 16.86
CA VAL A 70 -7.50 0.55 17.63
C VAL A 70 -7.04 -0.69 16.86
N VAL A 71 -7.97 -1.44 16.27
CA VAL A 71 -7.64 -2.62 15.44
C VAL A 71 -6.81 -2.23 14.23
N GLN A 72 -7.15 -1.12 13.57
CA GLN A 72 -6.40 -0.59 12.43
C GLN A 72 -4.98 -0.20 12.85
N ALA A 73 -4.82 0.52 13.96
CA ALA A 73 -3.51 0.92 14.48
C ALA A 73 -2.62 -0.30 14.78
N LEU A 74 -3.15 -1.29 15.48
CA LEU A 74 -2.46 -2.56 15.77
C LEU A 74 -2.05 -3.29 14.49
N SER A 75 -2.94 -3.37 13.50
CA SER A 75 -2.65 -4.01 12.22
C SER A 75 -1.49 -3.33 11.51
N VAL A 76 -1.56 -2.01 11.35
CA VAL A 76 -0.50 -1.21 10.70
C VAL A 76 0.83 -1.39 11.40
N GLY A 77 0.87 -1.33 12.73
CA GLY A 77 2.13 -1.49 13.43
C GLY A 77 2.66 -2.92 13.41
N LEU A 78 1.80 -3.95 13.43
CA LEU A 78 2.23 -5.34 13.22
C LEU A 78 2.89 -5.52 11.84
N PHE A 79 2.33 -4.91 10.80
CA PHE A 79 2.94 -4.92 9.47
C PHE A 79 4.26 -4.14 9.46
N ALA A 80 4.31 -2.96 10.09
CA ALA A 80 5.52 -2.16 10.18
C ALA A 80 6.65 -2.89 10.93
N PHE A 81 6.34 -3.61 12.02
CA PHE A 81 7.33 -4.39 12.77
C PHE A 81 7.83 -5.62 12.01
N ARG A 82 6.99 -6.21 11.16
CA ARG A 82 7.35 -7.34 10.30
C ARG A 82 7.95 -6.91 8.96
N ALA A 83 7.99 -5.61 8.65
CA ALA A 83 8.55 -5.11 7.42
C ALA A 83 10.04 -5.46 7.33
N GLN A 84 10.41 -6.14 6.25
CA GLN A 84 11.78 -6.48 5.92
C GLN A 84 12.04 -6.15 4.46
N ASP A 85 13.17 -5.48 4.19
CA ASP A 85 13.60 -5.20 2.83
C ASP A 85 14.32 -6.44 2.28
N PRO A 86 14.06 -6.85 1.04
CA PRO A 86 14.92 -7.81 0.36
C PRO A 86 16.32 -7.20 0.21
N VAL A 87 17.36 -7.97 0.55
CA VAL A 87 18.74 -7.58 0.28
C VAL A 87 18.97 -7.73 -1.23
N PRO A 88 19.47 -6.70 -1.93
CA PRO A 88 19.84 -6.81 -3.34
C PRO A 88 20.76 -8.02 -3.53
N VAL A 89 20.38 -8.90 -4.45
CA VAL A 89 21.19 -10.07 -4.82
C VAL A 89 21.90 -9.71 -6.11
N GLU A 90 23.21 -9.98 -6.14
CA GLU A 90 23.97 -9.85 -7.38
C GLU A 90 23.37 -10.76 -8.45
N PRO A 91 23.05 -10.23 -9.64
CA PRO A 91 22.53 -11.04 -10.72
C PRO A 91 23.59 -12.07 -11.15
N GLN A 92 23.18 -13.29 -11.48
CA GLN A 92 24.11 -14.34 -11.92
C GLN A 92 24.88 -13.86 -13.16
N PRO A 93 26.21 -13.99 -13.24
CA PRO A 93 26.97 -13.49 -14.38
C PRO A 93 26.72 -14.31 -15.66
N GLY A 94 26.86 -13.66 -16.82
CA GLY A 94 26.86 -14.31 -18.13
C GLY A 94 25.47 -14.69 -18.68
N LEU A 95 24.38 -14.30 -18.02
CA LEU A 95 23.04 -14.48 -18.56
C LEU A 95 22.66 -13.30 -19.46
N ARG A 96 21.79 -13.59 -20.43
CA ARG A 96 21.05 -12.59 -21.20
C ARG A 96 19.65 -12.50 -20.62
N VAL A 97 19.25 -11.33 -20.16
CA VAL A 97 17.99 -11.10 -19.44
C VAL A 97 17.06 -10.25 -20.29
N ALA A 98 15.78 -10.62 -20.36
CA ALA A 98 14.74 -9.80 -20.96
C ALA A 98 13.90 -9.14 -19.85
N VAL A 99 13.72 -7.82 -19.93
CA VAL A 99 12.78 -7.07 -19.09
C VAL A 99 11.61 -6.67 -19.96
N LEU A 100 10.41 -7.07 -19.54
CA LEU A 100 9.18 -6.93 -20.30
C LEU A 100 8.13 -6.16 -19.52
N THR A 101 7.36 -5.34 -20.22
CA THR A 101 6.13 -4.74 -19.72
C THR A 101 5.03 -4.97 -20.73
N THR A 102 3.79 -5.09 -20.26
CA THR A 102 2.61 -5.23 -21.12
C THR A 102 1.91 -3.90 -21.30
N ILE A 103 1.19 -3.71 -22.41
CA ILE A 103 0.23 -2.61 -22.60
C ILE A 103 -1.07 -3.14 -23.17
N VAL A 104 -2.19 -2.61 -22.68
CA VAL A 104 -3.50 -2.68 -23.34
C VAL A 104 -3.85 -1.27 -23.84
N PRO A 105 -3.57 -0.94 -25.12
CA PRO A 105 -3.64 0.45 -25.61
C PRO A 105 -5.00 1.13 -25.41
N ALA A 106 -6.09 0.35 -25.44
CA ALA A 106 -7.44 0.85 -25.18
C ALA A 106 -7.70 1.32 -23.73
N LYS A 107 -6.80 1.02 -22.78
CA LYS A 107 -6.97 1.27 -21.35
C LYS A 107 -5.84 2.08 -20.72
N GLU A 108 -4.69 2.19 -21.39
CA GLU A 108 -3.47 2.76 -20.84
C GLU A 108 -2.86 3.80 -21.79
N PRO A 109 -2.47 4.99 -21.29
CA PRO A 109 -1.82 6.00 -22.11
C PRO A 109 -0.41 5.60 -22.58
N ILE A 110 -0.14 5.75 -23.88
CA ILE A 110 1.15 5.39 -24.51
C ILE A 110 2.32 6.20 -23.93
N ASP A 111 2.09 7.45 -23.50
CA ASP A 111 3.13 8.30 -22.90
C ASP A 111 3.67 7.75 -21.57
N ILE A 112 2.81 7.13 -20.77
CA ILE A 112 3.20 6.48 -19.50
C ILE A 112 4.04 5.23 -19.80
N VAL A 113 3.65 4.47 -20.81
CA VAL A 113 4.40 3.28 -21.26
C VAL A 113 5.75 3.69 -21.83
N GLU A 114 5.82 4.76 -22.62
CA GLU A 114 7.08 5.28 -23.14
C GLU A 114 8.03 5.68 -22.01
N ARG A 115 7.55 6.39 -20.97
CA ARG A 115 8.37 6.75 -19.80
C ARG A 115 8.91 5.52 -19.08
N THR A 116 8.07 4.50 -18.91
CA THR A 116 8.46 3.23 -18.29
C THR A 116 9.54 2.51 -19.10
N LEU A 117 9.35 2.41 -20.42
CA LEU A 117 10.31 1.77 -21.33
C LEU A 117 11.65 2.51 -21.37
N ARG A 118 11.63 3.85 -21.32
CA ARG A 118 12.87 4.66 -21.21
C ARG A 118 13.62 4.39 -19.92
N ALA A 119 12.93 4.23 -18.79
CA ALA A 119 13.55 3.84 -17.53
C ALA A 119 14.11 2.41 -17.58
N MET A 120 13.38 1.47 -18.19
CA MET A 120 13.85 0.09 -18.37
C MET A 120 15.14 0.00 -19.18
N LYS A 121 15.35 0.87 -20.18
CA LYS A 121 16.60 0.93 -20.95
C LYS A 121 17.82 1.40 -20.14
N GLN A 122 17.60 2.03 -18.99
CA GLN A 122 18.66 2.49 -18.09
C GLN A 122 19.05 1.43 -17.06
N ILE A 123 18.44 0.23 -17.10
CA ILE A 123 18.82 -0.86 -16.22
C ILE A 123 20.23 -1.32 -16.57
N GLU A 124 21.15 -1.15 -15.62
CA GLU A 124 22.51 -1.63 -15.73
C GLU A 124 22.63 -3.07 -15.22
N TYR A 125 23.27 -3.92 -16.01
CA TYR A 125 23.59 -5.29 -15.64
C TYR A 125 25.07 -5.54 -15.96
N PRO A 126 25.98 -5.25 -15.01
CA PRO A 126 27.42 -5.19 -15.28
C PRO A 126 28.01 -6.47 -15.88
N THR A 127 27.42 -7.62 -15.59
CA THR A 127 27.91 -8.94 -15.96
C THR A 127 27.11 -9.61 -17.08
N GLY A 128 26.25 -8.89 -17.79
CA GLY A 128 25.41 -9.48 -18.83
C GLY A 128 24.74 -8.45 -19.74
N THR A 129 23.71 -8.89 -20.46
CA THR A 129 22.96 -8.04 -21.39
C THR A 129 21.49 -7.99 -21.00
N VAL A 130 20.88 -6.83 -21.19
CA VAL A 130 19.46 -6.58 -20.93
C VAL A 130 18.77 -6.20 -22.23
N ASP A 131 17.79 -7.00 -22.64
CA ASP A 131 16.86 -6.64 -23.72
C ASP A 131 15.56 -6.10 -23.13
N VAL A 132 15.04 -5.02 -23.69
CA VAL A 132 13.77 -4.42 -23.26
C VAL A 132 12.68 -4.74 -24.27
N TRP A 133 11.55 -5.25 -23.79
CA TRP A 133 10.40 -5.67 -24.61
C TRP A 133 9.11 -4.98 -24.17
N ILE A 134 8.30 -4.54 -25.12
CA ILE A 134 6.90 -4.18 -24.93
C ILE A 134 6.01 -5.29 -25.50
N LEU A 135 5.13 -5.84 -24.64
CA LEU A 135 4.16 -6.86 -25.00
C LEU A 135 2.80 -6.18 -25.21
N ASP A 136 2.44 -5.99 -26.46
CA ASP A 136 1.24 -5.28 -26.87
C ASP A 136 0.09 -6.25 -27.12
N GLU A 137 -0.93 -6.20 -26.27
CA GLU A 137 -2.15 -7.01 -26.42
C GLU A 137 -3.04 -6.52 -27.58
N GLY A 138 -2.90 -5.26 -27.97
CA GLY A 138 -3.72 -4.57 -28.97
C GLY A 138 -3.26 -4.81 -30.41
N ASP A 139 -1.96 -5.00 -30.61
CA ASP A 139 -1.27 -4.81 -31.90
C ASP A 139 -1.44 -3.40 -32.47
N ASP A 140 -1.23 -2.39 -31.62
CA ASP A 140 -1.50 -1.01 -31.95
C ASP A 140 -0.33 -0.38 -32.76
N PRO A 141 -0.61 0.21 -33.95
CA PRO A 141 0.41 0.87 -34.76
C PRO A 141 1.19 1.96 -34.01
N ALA A 142 0.55 2.69 -33.11
CA ALA A 142 1.20 3.75 -32.34
C ALA A 142 2.21 3.17 -31.33
N VAL A 143 1.93 1.98 -30.78
CA VAL A 143 2.87 1.26 -29.89
C VAL A 143 4.05 0.71 -30.70
N LYS A 144 3.83 0.20 -31.91
CA LYS A 144 4.91 -0.21 -32.83
C LYS A 144 5.83 0.96 -33.19
N GLU A 145 5.25 2.11 -33.55
CA GLU A 145 6.01 3.32 -33.89
C GLU A 145 6.80 3.83 -32.68
N MET A 146 6.17 3.89 -31.51
CA MET A 146 6.83 4.27 -30.27
C MET A 146 7.98 3.31 -29.95
N ALA A 147 7.76 2.00 -30.03
CA ALA A 147 8.78 0.99 -29.76
C ALA A 147 10.00 1.12 -30.69
N ALA A 148 9.76 1.33 -31.99
CA ALA A 148 10.81 1.57 -32.97
C ALA A 148 11.58 2.87 -32.67
N ARG A 149 10.88 3.96 -32.32
CA ARG A 149 11.48 5.25 -31.97
C ARG A 149 12.40 5.17 -30.75
N ILE A 150 12.00 4.45 -29.71
CA ILE A 150 12.81 4.30 -28.49
C ILE A 150 13.85 3.18 -28.58
N GLY A 151 13.74 2.32 -29.60
CA GLY A 151 14.60 1.16 -29.81
C GLY A 151 14.43 0.11 -28.72
N VAL A 152 13.20 -0.36 -28.52
CA VAL A 152 12.87 -1.55 -27.73
C VAL A 152 12.19 -2.58 -28.62
N HIS A 153 12.22 -3.84 -28.22
CA HIS A 153 11.55 -4.90 -28.97
C HIS A 153 10.03 -4.85 -28.76
N HIS A 154 9.25 -4.98 -29.83
CA HIS A 154 7.80 -5.09 -29.78
C HIS A 154 7.39 -6.54 -30.03
N PHE A 155 6.43 -7.02 -29.26
CA PHE A 155 5.79 -8.31 -29.48
C PHE A 155 4.29 -8.17 -29.32
N THR A 156 3.54 -8.87 -30.17
CA THR A 156 2.09 -9.05 -30.04
C THR A 156 1.75 -10.52 -30.17
N ARG A 157 0.69 -10.97 -29.49
CA ARG A 157 0.14 -12.32 -29.70
C ARG A 157 -0.71 -12.45 -30.96
N LYS A 158 -1.04 -11.33 -31.62
CA LYS A 158 -1.94 -11.31 -32.79
C LYS A 158 -1.24 -11.62 -34.12
N GLY A 159 0.09 -11.71 -34.13
CA GLY A 159 0.90 -12.03 -35.33
C GLY A 159 1.39 -10.79 -36.04
#